data_AF-A0A8J6VH67-F1
#
_entry.id   AF-A0A8J6VH67-F1
#
_cell.length_a   1.000
_cell.length_b   1.000
_cell.length_c   1.000
_cell.angle_alpha   90.00
_cell.angle_beta   90.00
_cell.angle_gamma   90.00
#
_symmetry.space_group_name_H-M   'P 1'
#
loop_
_entity.id
_entity.type
_entity.pdbx_description
1 polymer ?
#
loop_
_entity_poly.entity_id
_entity_poly.type
_entity_poly.pdbx_seq_one_letter_code
_entity_poly.pdbx_strand_id
1 'polypeptide(L)'
;MDRLLAKVIVAVAKHYRASSIVLPDLRNIREAAENEVKARAEQRFPGYQKRQDCYAKNYRASIHRWSYNRLAKCIQVKAQRAGIATEKARQPHGDTPQEKAKNLVLAACEHRKVSAC
;
A
#
# COMPACT_ATOMS: atom_id res chain seq x y z
N MET A 1 10.84 -7.04 11.66
CA MET A 1 9.44 -6.56 11.61
C MET A 1 8.69 -7.08 10.38
N ASP A 2 9.15 -6.83 9.15
CA ASP A 2 8.44 -7.19 7.90
C ASP A 2 8.00 -8.66 7.81
N ARG A 3 8.82 -9.60 8.28
CA ARG A 3 8.48 -11.03 8.32
C ARG A 3 7.28 -11.33 9.23
N LEU A 4 7.13 -10.61 10.34
CA LEU A 4 6.01 -10.78 11.27
C LEU A 4 4.72 -10.23 10.64
N LEU A 5 4.79 -9.02 10.08
CA LEU A 5 3.68 -8.42 9.34
C LEU A 5 3.22 -9.30 8.18
N ALA A 6 4.14 -9.79 7.36
CA ALA A 6 3.83 -10.71 6.28
C ALA A 6 3.20 -12.03 6.77
N LYS A 7 3.56 -12.50 7.97
CA LYS A 7 2.92 -13.70 8.57
C LYS A 7 1.45 -13.43 8.87
N VAL A 8 1.17 -12.29 9.51
CA VAL A 8 -0.19 -11.89 9.91
C VAL A 8 -1.05 -11.66 8.67
N ILE A 9 -0.54 -10.97 7.66
CA ILE A 9 -1.26 -10.72 6.40
C ILE A 9 -1.66 -12.04 5.72
N VAL A 10 -0.73 -12.99 5.61
CA VAL A 10 -1.02 -14.30 5.02
C VAL A 10 -1.99 -15.11 5.90
N ALA A 11 -1.91 -15.00 7.23
CA ALA A 11 -2.85 -15.65 8.13
C ALA A 11 -4.28 -15.12 7.95
N VAL A 12 -4.45 -13.80 7.81
CA VAL A 12 -5.74 -13.18 7.48
C VAL A 12 -6.25 -13.67 6.13
N ALA A 13 -5.41 -13.69 5.09
CA ALA A 13 -5.79 -14.20 3.78
C ALA A 13 -6.25 -15.67 3.83
N LYS A 14 -5.57 -16.51 4.61
CA LYS A 14 -5.99 -17.90 4.85
C LYS A 14 -7.32 -17.98 5.58
N HIS A 15 -7.51 -17.17 6.62
CA HIS A 15 -8.75 -17.16 7.40
C HIS A 15 -9.97 -16.86 6.53
N TYR A 16 -9.84 -15.89 5.63
CA TYR A 16 -10.90 -15.54 4.66
C TYR A 16 -10.88 -16.37 3.38
N ARG A 17 -10.03 -17.41 3.28
CA ARG A 17 -9.88 -18.28 2.10
C ARG A 17 -9.67 -17.48 0.79
N ALA A 18 -8.91 -16.40 0.86
CA ALA A 18 -8.62 -15.56 -0.29
C ALA A 18 -7.77 -16.32 -1.32
N SER A 19 -8.18 -16.28 -2.59
CA SER A 19 -7.45 -16.89 -3.70
C SER A 19 -6.19 -16.11 -4.09
N SER A 20 -6.19 -14.79 -3.86
CA SER A 20 -5.08 -13.91 -4.22
C SER A 20 -4.94 -12.73 -3.26
N ILE A 21 -3.71 -12.26 -3.07
CA ILE A 21 -3.39 -11.00 -2.38
C ILE A 21 -2.92 -9.98 -3.42
N VAL A 22 -3.61 -8.84 -3.52
CA VAL A 22 -3.22 -7.74 -4.41
C VAL A 22 -2.35 -6.77 -3.65
N LEU A 23 -1.15 -6.49 -4.19
CA LEU A 23 -0.21 -5.51 -3.65
C LEU A 23 -0.20 -4.26 -4.53
N PRO A 24 -0.06 -3.06 -3.95
CA PRO A 24 0.04 -1.84 -4.73
C PRO A 24 1.39 -1.78 -5.46
N ASP A 25 1.36 -1.35 -6.71
CA ASP A 25 2.56 -1.09 -7.49
C ASP A 25 3.30 0.13 -6.91
N LEU A 26 4.55 -0.11 -6.52
CA LEU A 26 5.36 0.83 -5.77
C LEU A 26 5.94 1.95 -6.67
N ARG A 27 5.75 1.88 -8.00
CA ARG A 27 6.27 2.85 -8.98
C ARG A 27 5.86 4.30 -8.69
N ASN A 28 4.63 4.55 -8.22
CA ASN A 28 4.12 5.91 -7.94
C ASN A 28 3.84 6.19 -6.44
N ILE A 29 4.25 5.29 -5.54
CA ILE A 29 3.89 5.43 -4.12
C ILE A 29 4.60 6.57 -3.41
N ARG A 30 5.82 6.95 -3.85
CA ARG A 30 6.50 8.12 -3.28
C ARG A 30 5.68 9.39 -3.48
N GLU A 31 5.21 9.61 -4.71
CA GLU A 31 4.40 10.79 -5.07
C GLU A 31 3.04 10.77 -4.38
N ALA A 32 2.37 9.61 -4.34
CA ALA A 32 1.10 9.46 -3.62
C ALA A 32 1.25 9.68 -2.11
N ALA A 33 2.31 9.14 -1.51
CA ALA A 33 2.62 9.34 -0.10
C ALA A 33 2.98 10.82 0.18
N GLU A 34 3.71 11.48 -0.71
CA GLU A 34 4.03 12.91 -0.58
C GLU A 34 2.79 13.79 -0.61
N ASN A 35 1.85 13.52 -1.52
CA ASN A 35 0.59 14.25 -1.60
C ASN A 35 -0.28 14.00 -0.36
N GLU A 36 -0.36 12.76 0.11
CA GLU A 36 -1.09 12.41 1.34
C GLU A 36 -0.48 13.07 2.58
N VAL A 37 0.85 13.18 2.64
CA VAL A 37 1.55 13.85 3.74
C VAL A 37 1.26 15.34 3.77
N LYS A 38 1.29 15.99 2.59
CA LYS A 38 0.95 17.40 2.46
C LYS A 38 -0.52 17.65 2.85
N ALA A 39 -1.45 16.82 2.36
CA ALA A 39 -2.86 16.92 2.72
C ALA A 39 -3.09 16.74 4.23
N ARG A 40 -2.46 15.75 4.86
CA ARG A 40 -2.53 15.54 6.31
C ARG A 40 -1.86 16.67 7.11
N ALA A 41 -0.82 17.27 6.57
CA ALA A 41 -0.15 18.41 7.18
C ALA A 41 -1.06 19.65 7.19
N GLU A 42 -1.71 19.93 6.05
CA GLU A 42 -2.69 21.01 5.90
C GLU A 42 -3.89 20.80 6.83
N GLN A 43 -4.46 19.59 6.87
CA GLN A 43 -5.57 19.28 7.79
C GLN A 43 -5.21 19.49 9.27
N ARG A 44 -3.97 19.18 9.68
CA ARG A 44 -3.52 19.32 11.08
C ARG A 44 -3.08 20.73 11.44
N PHE A 45 -2.54 21.47 10.49
CA PHE A 45 -1.99 22.80 10.69
C PHE A 45 -2.43 23.74 9.56
N PRO A 46 -3.74 24.03 9.44
CA PRO A 46 -4.27 24.80 8.32
C PRO A 46 -3.62 26.18 8.23
N GLY A 47 -3.12 26.54 7.05
CA GLY A 47 -2.44 27.81 6.80
C GLY A 47 -1.09 28.03 7.52
N TYR A 48 -0.61 27.08 8.34
CA TYR A 48 0.64 27.23 9.11
C TYR A 48 1.81 26.46 8.48
N GLN A 49 2.31 27.00 7.36
CA GLN A 49 3.32 26.38 6.49
C GLN A 49 4.54 25.81 7.24
N LYS A 50 5.12 26.54 8.21
CA LYS A 50 6.29 26.05 8.98
C LYS A 50 6.04 24.74 9.72
N ARG A 51 4.85 24.52 10.29
CA ARG A 51 4.53 23.24 10.97
C ARG A 51 4.18 22.16 9.96
N GLN A 52 3.55 22.53 8.84
CA GLN A 52 3.30 21.58 7.76
C GLN A 52 4.60 21.02 7.20
N ASP A 53 5.59 21.88 6.96
CA ASP A 53 6.92 21.50 6.46
C ASP A 53 7.68 20.63 7.47
N CYS A 54 7.63 20.99 8.75
CA CYS A 54 8.24 20.20 9.82
C CYS A 54 7.61 18.80 9.91
N TYR A 55 6.27 18.73 9.86
CA TYR A 55 5.53 17.48 9.84
C TYR A 55 5.90 16.63 8.61
N ALA A 56 5.91 17.22 7.42
CA ALA A 56 6.28 16.54 6.19
C ALA A 56 7.72 16.04 6.21
N LYS A 57 8.66 16.83 6.75
CA LYS A 57 10.08 16.45 6.89
C LYS A 57 10.25 15.26 7.85
N ASN A 58 9.60 15.29 9.01
CA ASN A 58 9.64 14.20 9.98
C ASN A 58 9.01 12.93 9.40
N TYR A 59 7.91 13.08 8.67
CA TYR A 59 7.25 11.95 8.02
C TYR A 59 8.11 11.34 6.90
N ARG A 60 8.76 12.17 6.06
CA ARG A 60 9.73 11.69 5.06
C ARG A 60 10.86 10.89 5.69
N ALA A 61 11.43 11.38 6.79
CA ALA A 61 12.48 10.68 7.54
C ALA A 61 11.99 9.33 8.10
N SER A 62 10.73 9.24 8.50
CA SER A 62 10.12 8.00 8.99
C SER A 62 9.86 6.98 7.87
N ILE A 63 9.38 7.43 6.70
CA ILE A 63 9.15 6.58 5.53
C ILE A 63 10.46 6.04 4.97
N HIS A 64 11.52 6.84 4.97
CA HIS A 64 12.82 6.40 4.45
C HIS A 64 13.40 5.19 5.23
N ARG A 65 12.91 4.93 6.46
CA ARG A 65 13.27 3.75 7.26
C ARG A 65 12.43 2.51 6.92
N TRP A 66 11.22 2.67 6.38
CA TRP A 66 10.34 1.56 6.04
C TRP A 66 10.33 1.28 4.54
N SER A 67 11.01 0.22 4.13
CA SER A 67 11.03 -0.21 2.73
C SER A 67 9.78 -1.04 2.41
N TYR A 68 8.77 -0.41 1.83
CA TYR A 68 7.60 -1.10 1.25
C TYR A 68 7.99 -2.24 0.31
N ASN A 69 9.07 -2.07 -0.46
CA ASN A 69 9.66 -3.10 -1.30
C ASN A 69 10.04 -4.37 -0.50
N ARG A 70 10.65 -4.21 0.68
CA ARG A 70 11.05 -5.33 1.54
C ARG A 70 9.84 -6.05 2.12
N LEU A 71 8.82 -5.30 2.55
CA LEU A 71 7.57 -5.88 3.05
C LEU A 71 6.83 -6.64 1.93
N ALA A 72 6.67 -6.03 0.75
CA ALA A 72 6.03 -6.65 -0.40
C ALA A 72 6.72 -7.97 -0.78
N LYS A 73 8.06 -7.99 -0.85
CA LYS A 73 8.83 -9.22 -1.07
C LYS A 73 8.58 -10.28 0.01
N CYS A 74 8.54 -9.88 1.29
CA CYS A 74 8.25 -10.79 2.39
C CYS A 74 6.84 -11.40 2.29
N ILE A 75 5.84 -10.60 1.88
CA ILE A 75 4.47 -11.05 1.65
C ILE A 75 4.44 -12.05 0.49
N GLN A 76 5.05 -11.72 -0.65
CA GLN A 76 5.10 -12.59 -1.83
C GLN A 76 5.68 -13.97 -1.50
N VAL A 77 6.85 -14.01 -0.85
CA VAL A 77 7.49 -15.29 -0.48
C VAL A 77 6.60 -16.11 0.47
N LYS A 78 5.92 -15.47 1.42
CA LYS A 78 5.06 -16.18 2.38
C LYS A 78 3.72 -16.62 1.78
N ALA A 79 3.13 -15.80 0.92
CA ALA A 79 1.90 -16.11 0.21
C ALA A 79 2.12 -17.29 -0.75
N GLN A 80 3.23 -17.28 -1.50
CA GLN A 80 3.62 -18.38 -2.38
C GLN A 80 3.79 -19.69 -1.61
N ARG A 81 4.48 -19.68 -0.46
CA ARG A 81 4.58 -20.86 0.43
C ARG A 81 3.23 -21.32 0.98
N ALA A 82 2.25 -20.43 1.05
CA ALA A 82 0.90 -20.72 1.50
C ALA A 82 -0.04 -21.13 0.35
N GLY A 83 0.44 -21.19 -0.89
CA GLY A 83 -0.39 -21.48 -2.07
C GLY A 83 -1.32 -20.33 -2.47
N ILE A 84 -1.07 -19.10 -2.01
CA ILE A 84 -1.90 -17.92 -2.31
C ILE A 84 -1.19 -17.10 -3.38
N ALA A 85 -1.90 -16.81 -4.48
CA ALA A 85 -1.37 -16.00 -5.56
C ALA A 85 -1.12 -14.56 -5.10
N THR A 86 -0.11 -13.90 -5.66
CA THR A 86 0.12 -12.47 -5.41
C THR A 86 0.18 -11.70 -6.71
N GLU A 87 -0.55 -10.60 -6.76
CA GLU A 87 -0.63 -9.74 -7.94
C GLU A 87 -0.20 -8.32 -7.57
N LYS A 88 0.18 -7.55 -8.59
CA LYS A 88 0.47 -6.13 -8.44
C LYS A 88 -0.51 -5.35 -9.30
N ALA A 89 -1.15 -4.35 -8.70
CA ALA A 89 -2.02 -3.44 -9.41
C ALA A 89 -1.62 -2.00 -9.09
N ARG A 90 -1.84 -1.09 -10.04
CA ARG A 90 -1.59 0.34 -9.83
C ARG A 90 -2.57 0.85 -8.79
N GLN A 91 -2.08 1.49 -7.75
CA GLN A 91 -2.94 2.05 -6.71
C GLN A 91 -3.54 3.38 -7.19
N PRO A 92 -4.87 3.50 -7.28
CA PRO A 92 -5.51 4.76 -7.64
C PRO A 92 -5.42 5.77 -6.50
N HIS A 93 -5.54 7.06 -6.83
CA HIS A 93 -5.73 8.09 -5.82
C HIS A 93 -7.11 7.91 -5.18
N GLY A 94 -7.17 7.97 -3.85
CA GLY A 94 -8.39 7.89 -3.08
C GLY A 94 -8.18 8.61 -1.75
N ASP A 95 -9.24 9.09 -1.13
CA ASP A 95 -9.14 9.92 0.07
C ASP A 95 -8.92 9.06 1.32
N THR A 96 -9.52 7.87 1.37
CA THR A 96 -9.43 6.96 2.52
C THR A 96 -8.61 5.68 2.23
N PRO A 97 -7.97 5.07 3.26
CA PRO A 97 -7.29 3.78 3.11
C PRO A 97 -8.20 2.65 2.59
N GLN A 98 -9.47 2.66 2.98
CA GLN A 98 -10.47 1.66 2.59
C GLN A 98 -10.83 1.78 1.11
N GLU A 99 -11.07 2.98 0.61
CA GLU A 99 -11.32 3.23 -0.81
C GLU A 99 -10.10 2.89 -1.66
N LYS A 100 -8.90 3.27 -1.20
CA LYS A 100 -7.65 2.87 -1.84
C LYS A 100 -7.53 1.35 -1.96
N ALA A 101 -7.88 0.60 -0.91
CA ALA A 101 -7.85 -0.86 -0.93
C ALA A 101 -8.91 -1.44 -1.89
N LYS A 102 -10.13 -0.92 -1.87
CA LYS A 102 -11.21 -1.32 -2.79
C LYS A 102 -10.82 -1.09 -4.25
N ASN A 103 -10.38 0.13 -4.56
CA ASN A 103 -10.02 0.53 -5.92
C ASN A 103 -8.81 -0.24 -6.45
N LEU A 104 -7.86 -0.59 -5.58
CA LEU A 104 -6.73 -1.45 -5.92
C LEU A 104 -7.18 -2.86 -6.36
N VAL A 105 -8.14 -3.45 -5.64
CA VAL A 105 -8.71 -4.76 -6.01
C VAL A 105 -9.50 -4.67 -7.31
N LEU A 106 -10.28 -3.61 -7.50
CA LEU A 106 -11.02 -3.39 -8.75
C LEU A 106 -10.08 -3.29 -9.96
N ALA A 107 -9.00 -2.51 -9.84
CA ALA A 107 -7.99 -2.39 -10.89
C ALA A 107 -7.32 -3.73 -11.23
N ALA A 108 -7.07 -4.59 -10.24
CA ALA A 108 -6.54 -5.94 -10.48
C ALA A 108 -7.55 -6.83 -11.23
N CYS A 109 -8.82 -6.79 -10.82
CA CYS A 109 -9.88 -7.55 -11.47
C CYS A 109 -10.10 -7.12 -12.94
N GLU A 110 -10.08 -5.81 -13.21
CA GLU A 110 -10.17 -5.27 -14.58
C GLU A 110 -9.00 -5.75 -15.44
N HIS A 111 -7.78 -5.72 -14.91
CA HIS A 111 -6.61 -6.20 -15.64
C HIS A 111 -6.72 -7.68 -16.00
N ARG A 112 -7.25 -8.53 -15.09
CA ARG A 112 -7.51 -9.96 -15.39
C ARG A 112 -8.53 -10.15 -16.50
N LYS A 113 -9.59 -9.34 -16.53
CA LYS A 113 -10.62 -9.41 -17.58
C LYS A 113 -10.03 -9.07 -18.96
N VAL A 114 -9.12 -8.10 -19.02
CA VAL A 114 -8.46 -7.70 -20.27
C VAL A 114 -7.47 -8.75 -20.76
N SER A 115 -6.75 -9.44 -19.87
CA SER A 115 -5.81 -10.51 -20.26
C SER A 115 -6.46 -11.85 -20.64
N ALA A 116 -7.77 -12.00 -20.43
CA ALA A 116 -8.53 -13.20 -20.80
C ALA A 116 -9.25 -13.07 -22.16
N CYS A 117 -9.08 -11.94 -22.85
CA CYS A 117 -9.58 -11.69 -24.21
C CYS A 117 -8.48 -11.90 -25.26
#